data_AF-A0A0W0Z4R0-F1
#
_entry.id   AF-A0A0W0Z4R0-F1
#
_cell.length_a   1.000
_cell.length_b   1.000
_cell.length_c   1.000
_cell.angle_alpha   90.00
_cell.angle_beta   90.00
_cell.angle_gamma   90.00
#
_symmetry.space_group_name_H-M   'P 1'
#
loop_
_entity.id
_entity.type
_entity.pdbx_description
1 polymer ?
#
loop_
_entity_poly.entity_id
_entity_poly.type
_entity_poly.pdbx_seq_one_letter_code
_entity_poly.pdbx_strand_id
1 'polypeptide(L)'
;MTISFKDLCNELNLPSSYEQESNLDTIKTWCREHISQDAHFKGSAAVIYSKYLAFVENYLANFSAHLPEDLAKPVPAYGNLNAIHYAAQQGYDRFIAALPRTSESAINDAAQYGMTPLHKAATKGHVHTVKALLSKGANPHNLNEQKQLAIQNALFVPILHDEHLMKNKEKIARELLPLTPEIFSLSDADGNTILHLLAINCFKQLLDQIVASNPELAFIKNRAFVYPVHTAILNRQTDALNTLLSIKGVSELADGHACLPLHYAARYGTAAMVQSCCEATPNINCLDSEGRTPLLSAAYADNLDALKMLIKQGADPKCADYQGFTILHIAVNQKNEAMVHWIVDHLSALQEQVDANDKKPVYYAKKNDSRGIEALLSGKDANHFPTPR
;
A
#
# COMPACT_ATOMS: atom_id res chain seq x y z
N MET A 1 15.55 41.70 1.85
CA MET A 1 16.13 41.72 3.21
C MET A 1 15.91 40.34 3.81
N THR A 2 16.98 39.59 4.02
CA THR A 2 16.96 38.28 4.67
C THR A 2 16.87 38.52 6.18
N ILE A 3 15.66 38.42 6.74
CA ILE A 3 15.46 38.42 8.19
C ILE A 3 16.08 37.15 8.77
N SER A 4 16.85 37.25 9.85
CA SER A 4 17.36 36.06 10.53
C SER A 4 16.24 35.39 11.33
N PHE A 5 16.35 34.09 11.59
CA PHE A 5 15.35 33.38 12.41
C PHE A 5 15.18 34.01 13.80
N LYS A 6 16.29 34.45 14.41
CA LYS A 6 16.26 35.13 15.71
C LYS A 6 15.53 36.47 15.65
N ASP A 7 15.76 37.24 14.60
CA ASP A 7 15.11 38.54 14.42
C ASP A 7 13.61 38.36 14.17
N LEU A 8 13.22 37.36 13.39
CA LEU A 8 11.80 37.02 13.17
C LEU A 8 11.11 36.63 14.48
N CYS A 9 11.75 35.79 15.30
CA CYS A 9 11.18 35.40 16.59
C CYS A 9 10.99 36.61 17.51
N ASN A 10 11.94 37.56 17.50
CA ASN A 10 11.81 38.80 18.26
C ASN A 10 10.67 39.69 17.72
N GLU A 11 10.57 39.85 16.40
CA GLU A 11 9.53 40.66 15.74
C GLU A 11 8.13 40.13 16.03
N LEU A 12 7.94 38.81 15.98
CA LEU A 12 6.67 38.14 16.20
C LEU A 12 6.39 37.81 17.69
N ASN A 13 7.28 38.19 18.61
CA ASN A 13 7.22 37.84 20.03
C ASN A 13 7.02 36.32 20.26
N LEU A 14 7.79 35.50 19.55
CA LEU A 14 7.74 34.04 19.62
C LEU A 14 8.78 33.52 20.63
N PRO A 15 8.35 32.90 21.76
CA PRO A 15 9.26 32.30 22.72
C PRO A 15 9.94 31.04 22.16
N SER A 16 11.10 30.68 22.71
CA SER A 16 11.85 29.47 22.32
C SER A 16 11.14 28.15 22.68
N SER A 17 10.21 28.20 23.64
CA SER A 17 9.36 27.09 24.06
C SER A 17 7.90 27.50 23.97
N TYR A 18 7.01 26.53 23.82
CA TYR A 18 5.57 26.79 23.78
C TYR A 18 5.06 27.31 25.13
N GLU A 19 4.41 28.48 25.12
CA GLU A 19 3.83 29.11 26.32
C GLU A 19 2.29 29.20 26.22
N GLN A 20 1.78 29.64 25.07
CA GLN A 20 0.34 29.86 24.85
C GLN A 20 -0.07 29.63 23.39
N GLU A 21 -1.38 29.41 23.18
CA GLU A 21 -1.95 29.07 21.88
C GLU A 21 -1.78 30.18 20.84
N SER A 22 -1.81 31.45 21.28
CA SER A 22 -1.59 32.61 20.41
C SER A 22 -0.23 32.59 19.72
N ASN A 23 0.84 32.10 20.38
CA ASN A 23 2.15 31.95 19.74
C ASN A 23 2.11 30.93 18.60
N LEU A 24 1.38 29.84 18.79
CA LEU A 24 1.22 28.81 17.78
C LEU A 24 0.43 29.32 16.57
N ASP A 25 -0.62 30.10 16.79
CA ASP A 25 -1.41 30.67 15.70
C ASP A 25 -0.63 31.74 14.92
N THR A 26 0.17 32.55 15.61
CA THR A 26 1.07 33.52 14.97
C THR A 26 2.06 32.83 14.04
N ILE A 27 2.79 31.81 14.51
CA ILE A 27 3.80 31.13 13.67
C ILE A 27 3.15 30.34 12.52
N LYS A 28 1.99 29.72 12.76
CA LYS A 28 1.22 29.05 11.69
C LYS A 28 0.80 30.02 10.60
N THR A 29 0.26 31.18 11.00
CA THR A 29 -0.22 32.21 10.06
C THR A 29 0.93 32.74 9.23
N TRP A 30 2.03 33.11 9.89
CA TRP A 30 3.23 33.60 9.21
C TRP A 30 3.80 32.54 8.26
N CYS A 31 3.92 31.29 8.69
CA CYS A 31 4.40 30.18 7.87
C CYS A 31 3.53 29.98 6.61
N ARG A 32 2.21 30.01 6.77
CA ARG A 32 1.24 29.86 5.68
C ARG A 32 1.34 30.98 4.63
N GLU A 33 1.65 32.18 5.07
CA GLU A 33 1.74 33.36 4.20
C GLU A 33 3.09 33.45 3.48
N HIS A 34 4.19 33.05 4.13
CA HIS A 34 5.54 33.32 3.65
C HIS A 34 6.30 32.08 3.16
N ILE A 35 5.96 30.87 3.64
CA ILE A 35 6.70 29.65 3.31
C ILE A 35 5.81 28.62 2.62
N SER A 36 4.78 28.14 3.33
CA SER A 36 4.04 26.95 2.87
C SER A 36 2.63 26.83 3.43
N GLN A 37 1.67 26.57 2.56
CA GLN A 37 0.32 26.10 2.90
C GLN A 37 0.26 24.58 3.08
N ASP A 38 1.28 23.86 2.65
CA ASP A 38 1.40 22.40 2.83
C ASP A 38 1.94 22.02 4.22
N ALA A 39 2.43 22.99 5.00
CA ALA A 39 2.93 22.76 6.35
C ALA A 39 1.83 22.23 7.28
N HIS A 40 1.96 20.97 7.68
CA HIS A 40 1.07 20.33 8.65
C HIS A 40 1.87 19.40 9.57
N PHE A 41 1.71 19.58 10.88
CA PHE A 41 2.43 18.81 11.89
C PHE A 41 1.48 18.26 12.95
N LYS A 42 1.81 17.06 13.47
CA LYS A 42 1.06 16.38 14.52
C LYS A 42 1.81 16.33 15.84
N GLY A 43 1.05 16.29 16.93
CA GLY A 43 1.51 16.19 18.31
C GLY A 43 0.68 17.06 19.24
N SER A 44 1.14 17.24 20.49
CA SER A 44 0.62 18.27 21.38
C SER A 44 0.90 19.66 20.82
N ALA A 45 0.19 20.69 21.31
CA ALA A 45 0.43 22.08 20.89
C ALA A 45 1.92 22.47 20.98
N ALA A 46 2.61 22.04 22.04
CA ALA A 46 4.04 22.26 22.22
C ALA A 46 4.92 21.57 21.16
N VAL A 47 4.59 20.32 20.79
CA VAL A 47 5.30 19.58 19.73
C VAL A 47 5.03 20.18 18.35
N ILE A 48 3.80 20.63 18.09
CA ILE A 48 3.44 21.29 16.83
C ILE A 48 4.20 22.62 16.73
N TYR A 49 4.22 23.40 17.81
CA TYR A 49 4.94 24.67 17.89
C TYR A 49 6.44 24.50 17.60
N SER A 50 7.11 23.55 18.26
CA SER A 50 8.53 23.30 18.01
C SER A 50 8.82 22.83 16.58
N LYS A 51 7.93 22.04 15.98
CA LYS A 51 8.04 21.64 14.56
C LYS A 51 7.89 22.82 13.61
N TYR A 52 6.97 23.76 13.89
CA TYR A 52 6.87 24.99 13.10
C TYR A 52 8.11 25.87 13.25
N LEU A 53 8.63 26.05 14.47
CA LEU A 53 9.88 26.78 14.69
C LEU A 53 11.03 26.16 13.89
N ALA A 54 11.22 24.85 13.99
CA ALA A 54 12.26 24.13 13.24
C ALA A 54 12.07 24.24 11.72
N PHE A 55 10.83 24.21 11.24
CA PHE A 55 10.51 24.36 9.82
C PHE A 55 10.85 25.77 9.29
N VAL A 56 10.47 26.81 10.05
CA VAL A 56 10.78 28.21 9.74
C VAL A 56 12.29 28.46 9.82
N GLU A 57 12.95 27.95 10.86
CA GLU A 57 14.39 28.03 11.01
C GLU A 57 15.11 27.37 9.84
N ASN A 58 14.72 26.15 9.44
CA ASN A 58 15.29 25.51 8.26
C ASN A 58 15.07 26.35 6.99
N TYR A 59 13.90 26.96 6.83
CA TYR A 59 13.65 27.82 5.66
C TYR A 59 14.55 29.07 5.65
N LEU A 60 14.74 29.73 6.79
CA LEU A 60 15.52 30.98 6.86
C LEU A 60 17.03 30.72 6.89
N ALA A 61 17.47 29.85 7.80
CA ALA A 61 18.88 29.61 8.09
C ALA A 61 19.54 28.61 7.12
N ASN A 62 18.78 27.67 6.56
CA ASN A 62 19.33 26.68 5.63
C ASN A 62 18.94 26.98 4.18
N PHE A 63 17.65 27.10 3.87
CA PHE A 63 17.22 27.33 2.49
C PHE A 63 17.57 28.74 2.00
N SER A 64 16.99 29.78 2.60
CA SER A 64 17.13 31.17 2.12
C SER A 64 18.58 31.67 2.18
N ALA A 65 19.35 31.25 3.18
CA ALA A 65 20.75 31.66 3.35
C ALA A 65 21.70 31.06 2.28
N HIS A 66 21.34 29.94 1.67
CA HIS A 66 22.18 29.25 0.68
C HIS A 66 21.61 29.32 -0.74
N LEU A 67 20.64 30.20 -0.98
CA LEU A 67 19.99 30.31 -2.28
C LEU A 67 20.99 30.84 -3.33
N PRO A 68 21.25 30.09 -4.41
CA PRO A 68 22.17 30.54 -5.46
C PRO A 68 21.51 31.59 -6.36
N GLU A 69 22.31 32.43 -7.02
CA GLU A 69 21.80 33.33 -8.08
C GLU A 69 21.17 32.55 -9.23
N ASP A 70 21.82 31.44 -9.63
CA ASP A 70 21.30 30.49 -10.61
C ASP A 70 20.63 29.32 -9.89
N LEU A 71 19.30 29.34 -9.86
CA LEU A 71 18.46 28.36 -9.17
C LEU A 71 18.58 26.93 -9.74
N ALA A 72 19.15 26.76 -10.94
CA ALA A 72 19.40 25.45 -11.53
C ALA A 72 20.64 24.77 -10.95
N LYS A 73 21.57 25.54 -10.35
CA LYS A 73 22.82 24.98 -9.82
C LYS A 73 22.57 24.08 -8.60
N PRO A 74 23.22 22.92 -8.55
CA PRO A 74 23.25 22.08 -7.36
C PRO A 74 23.83 22.82 -6.16
N VAL A 75 23.21 22.65 -4.99
CA VAL A 75 23.67 23.25 -3.74
C VAL A 75 24.06 22.13 -2.76
N PRO A 76 25.31 22.08 -2.26
CA PRO A 76 25.74 21.05 -1.32
C PRO A 76 24.89 20.94 -0.06
N ALA A 77 24.45 22.07 0.50
CA ALA A 77 23.58 22.13 1.67
C ALA A 77 22.20 21.44 1.44
N TYR A 78 21.78 21.29 0.20
CA TYR A 78 20.52 20.64 -0.19
C TYR A 78 20.71 19.16 -0.58
N GLY A 79 21.88 18.58 -0.27
CA GLY A 79 22.23 17.23 -0.72
C GLY A 79 22.48 17.16 -2.22
N ASN A 80 23.08 18.22 -2.79
CA ASN A 80 23.32 18.41 -4.23
C ASN A 80 22.05 18.50 -5.09
N LEU A 81 20.89 18.77 -4.49
CA LEU A 81 19.72 19.21 -5.22
C LEU A 81 19.86 20.69 -5.60
N ASN A 82 19.23 21.10 -6.69
CA ASN A 82 19.05 22.52 -6.97
C ASN A 82 17.94 23.10 -6.06
N ALA A 83 17.82 24.43 -6.03
CA ALA A 83 16.91 25.12 -5.13
C ALA A 83 15.43 24.74 -5.37
N ILE A 84 15.04 24.53 -6.63
CA ILE A 84 13.66 24.20 -7.01
C ILE A 84 13.30 22.78 -6.55
N HIS A 85 14.20 21.80 -6.74
CA HIS A 85 14.02 20.44 -6.25
C HIS A 85 13.91 20.38 -4.72
N TYR A 86 14.77 21.13 -4.02
CA TYR A 86 14.72 21.18 -2.55
C TYR A 86 13.43 21.84 -2.07
N ALA A 87 13.06 22.99 -2.65
CA ALA A 87 11.80 23.67 -2.34
C ALA A 87 10.58 22.75 -2.58
N ALA A 88 10.56 22.03 -3.69
CA ALA A 88 9.49 21.08 -4.01
C ALA A 88 9.45 19.89 -3.03
N GLN A 89 10.59 19.43 -2.55
CA GLN A 89 10.68 18.36 -1.55
C GLN A 89 10.22 18.82 -0.16
N GLN A 90 10.51 20.05 0.22
CA GLN A 90 10.14 20.61 1.53
C GLN A 90 8.74 21.24 1.55
N GLY A 91 8.13 21.46 0.38
CA GLY A 91 6.79 22.01 0.25
C GLY A 91 6.74 23.54 0.29
N TYR A 92 7.78 24.24 -0.19
CA TYR A 92 7.86 25.70 -0.16
C TYR A 92 7.08 26.36 -1.31
N ASP A 93 5.75 26.21 -1.30
CA ASP A 93 4.88 26.69 -2.38
C ASP A 93 4.94 28.19 -2.61
N ARG A 94 5.19 29.00 -1.56
CA ARG A 94 5.31 30.46 -1.68
C ARG A 94 6.54 30.87 -2.47
N PHE A 95 7.66 30.22 -2.22
CA PHE A 95 8.88 30.41 -3.01
C PHE A 95 8.67 30.00 -4.47
N ILE A 96 8.08 28.82 -4.71
CA ILE A 96 7.82 28.32 -6.07
C ILE A 96 6.87 29.25 -6.83
N ALA A 97 5.80 29.74 -6.19
CA ALA A 97 4.86 30.67 -6.78
C ALA A 97 5.54 32.02 -7.15
N ALA A 98 6.56 32.43 -6.41
CA ALA A 98 7.32 33.66 -6.65
C ALA A 98 8.45 33.51 -7.69
N LEU A 99 8.70 32.31 -8.24
CA LEU A 99 9.80 32.10 -9.21
C LEU A 99 9.67 33.03 -10.44
N PRO A 100 10.78 33.66 -10.87
CA PRO A 100 10.80 34.49 -12.07
C PRO A 100 10.71 33.63 -13.33
N ARG A 101 10.25 34.22 -14.45
CA ARG A 101 10.14 33.52 -15.75
C ARG A 101 11.46 32.95 -16.25
N THR A 102 12.58 33.56 -15.86
CA THR A 102 13.94 33.11 -16.21
C THR A 102 14.30 31.74 -15.61
N SER A 103 13.55 31.28 -14.60
CA SER A 103 13.76 29.98 -13.95
C SER A 103 12.87 28.86 -14.51
N GLU A 104 12.09 29.13 -15.56
CA GLU A 104 11.20 28.16 -16.20
C GLU A 104 11.95 26.97 -16.82
N SER A 105 13.21 27.14 -17.26
CA SER A 105 13.98 26.00 -17.79
C SER A 105 14.25 24.93 -16.72
N ALA A 106 14.51 25.35 -15.48
CA ALA A 106 14.92 24.46 -14.39
C ALA A 106 13.73 23.79 -13.67
N ILE A 107 12.49 24.22 -13.93
CA ILE A 107 11.27 23.67 -13.31
C ILE A 107 11.05 22.19 -13.68
N ASN A 108 11.65 21.76 -14.79
CA ASN A 108 11.51 20.43 -15.39
C ASN A 108 12.80 19.61 -15.37
N ASP A 109 13.90 20.17 -14.84
CA ASP A 109 15.16 19.44 -14.72
C ASP A 109 14.94 18.18 -13.88
N ALA A 110 15.63 17.11 -14.26
CA ALA A 110 15.64 15.88 -13.49
C ALA A 110 16.81 15.88 -12.50
N ALA A 111 16.55 15.50 -11.26
CA ALA A 111 17.58 15.22 -10.26
C ALA A 111 17.87 13.70 -10.19
N GLN A 112 18.35 13.23 -9.03
CA GLN A 112 18.59 11.82 -8.75
C GLN A 112 17.34 10.96 -9.06
N TYR A 113 17.57 9.80 -9.69
CA TYR A 113 16.52 8.86 -10.14
C TYR A 113 15.59 9.41 -11.24
N GLY A 114 16.02 10.43 -11.98
CA GLY A 114 15.18 11.08 -13.00
C GLY A 114 14.03 11.91 -12.42
N MET A 115 14.02 12.18 -11.11
CA MET A 115 12.91 12.85 -10.43
C MET A 115 12.93 14.35 -10.69
N THR A 116 11.89 14.87 -11.33
CA THR A 116 11.65 16.32 -11.46
C THR A 116 11.13 16.91 -10.13
N PRO A 117 11.08 18.26 -9.98
CA PRO A 117 10.45 18.89 -8.82
C PRO A 117 9.00 18.47 -8.61
N LEU A 118 8.23 18.28 -9.70
CA LEU A 118 6.84 17.84 -9.64
C LEU A 118 6.70 16.42 -9.06
N HIS A 119 7.61 15.51 -9.43
CA HIS A 119 7.67 14.19 -8.80
C HIS A 119 7.92 14.31 -7.30
N LYS A 120 8.92 15.08 -6.88
CA LYS A 120 9.25 15.24 -5.45
C LYS A 120 8.09 15.79 -4.63
N ALA A 121 7.40 16.82 -5.14
CA ALA A 121 6.23 17.40 -4.48
C ALA A 121 5.09 16.37 -4.36
N ALA A 122 4.81 15.61 -5.43
CA ALA A 122 3.80 14.56 -5.44
C ALA A 122 4.14 13.40 -4.47
N THR A 123 5.38 12.93 -4.47
CA THR A 123 5.86 11.90 -3.54
C THR A 123 5.71 12.34 -2.08
N LYS A 124 5.92 13.62 -1.78
CA LYS A 124 5.82 14.15 -0.41
C LYS A 124 4.41 14.56 0.00
N GLY A 125 3.47 14.65 -0.94
CA GLY A 125 2.08 15.01 -0.63
C GLY A 125 1.83 16.51 -0.48
N HIS A 126 2.65 17.34 -1.14
CA HIS A 126 2.57 18.80 -1.06
C HIS A 126 1.64 19.37 -2.14
N VAL A 127 0.36 19.53 -1.80
CA VAL A 127 -0.72 19.88 -2.74
C VAL A 127 -0.51 21.26 -3.35
N HIS A 128 -0.24 22.28 -2.52
CA HIS A 128 -0.08 23.65 -2.98
C HIS A 128 1.21 23.82 -3.77
N THR A 129 2.24 23.09 -3.39
CA THR A 129 3.52 23.01 -4.11
C THR A 129 3.32 22.42 -5.50
N VAL A 130 2.56 21.32 -5.65
CA VAL A 130 2.18 20.76 -6.96
C VAL A 130 1.45 21.81 -7.81
N LYS A 131 0.47 22.52 -7.25
CA LYS A 131 -0.27 23.57 -7.96
C LYS A 131 0.63 24.73 -8.40
N ALA A 132 1.53 25.16 -7.53
CA ALA A 132 2.51 26.20 -7.82
C ALA A 132 3.45 25.77 -8.95
N LEU A 133 3.97 24.55 -8.91
CA LEU A 133 4.83 23.99 -9.97
C LEU A 133 4.09 23.93 -11.32
N LEU A 134 2.85 23.42 -11.35
CA LEU A 134 2.05 23.38 -12.59
C LEU A 134 1.80 24.78 -13.15
N SER A 135 1.50 25.76 -12.30
CA SER A 135 1.32 27.16 -12.73
C SER A 135 2.60 27.80 -13.29
N LYS A 136 3.78 27.23 -12.99
CA LYS A 136 5.09 27.64 -13.48
C LYS A 136 5.58 26.82 -14.67
N GLY A 137 4.73 25.98 -15.27
CA GLY A 137 5.07 25.20 -16.45
C GLY A 137 5.78 23.88 -16.15
N ALA A 138 5.64 23.33 -14.94
CA ALA A 138 6.06 21.96 -14.69
C ALA A 138 5.27 20.99 -15.58
N ASN A 139 5.99 20.14 -16.31
CA ASN A 139 5.44 19.18 -17.25
C ASN A 139 5.05 17.89 -16.48
N PRO A 140 3.74 17.57 -16.39
CA PRO A 140 3.28 16.36 -15.70
C PRO A 140 3.55 15.07 -16.48
N HIS A 141 3.93 15.16 -17.76
CA HIS A 141 4.21 14.05 -18.66
C HIS A 141 5.65 13.51 -18.54
N ASN A 142 6.53 14.18 -17.79
CA ASN A 142 7.90 13.72 -17.62
C ASN A 142 7.92 12.40 -16.83
N LEU A 143 8.68 11.42 -17.32
CA LEU A 143 8.91 10.15 -16.65
C LEU A 143 10.22 10.19 -15.85
N ASN A 144 10.21 9.62 -14.66
CA ASN A 144 11.43 9.33 -13.91
C ASN A 144 12.15 8.06 -14.44
N GLU A 145 13.29 7.69 -13.83
CA GLU A 145 14.03 6.47 -14.22
C GLU A 145 13.24 5.17 -14.03
N GLN A 146 12.24 5.16 -13.15
CA GLN A 146 11.32 4.05 -12.93
C GLN A 146 10.14 4.04 -13.91
N LYS A 147 10.16 4.90 -14.94
CA LYS A 147 9.07 5.09 -15.92
C LYS A 147 7.76 5.51 -15.27
N GLN A 148 7.84 6.31 -14.22
CA GLN A 148 6.67 6.80 -13.49
C GLN A 148 6.46 8.28 -13.75
N LEU A 149 5.20 8.66 -13.92
CA LEU A 149 4.73 10.03 -13.89
C LEU A 149 4.64 10.54 -12.45
N ALA A 150 4.47 11.86 -12.28
CA ALA A 150 4.24 12.47 -10.98
C ALA A 150 2.95 11.96 -10.31
N ILE A 151 1.90 11.65 -11.09
CA ILE A 151 0.66 11.05 -10.55
C ILE A 151 0.92 9.69 -9.89
N GLN A 152 1.74 8.82 -10.48
CA GLN A 152 2.07 7.53 -9.88
C GLN A 152 2.88 7.72 -8.59
N ASN A 153 3.76 8.72 -8.54
CA ASN A 153 4.50 9.11 -7.35
C ASN A 153 3.60 9.61 -6.20
N ALA A 154 2.45 10.22 -6.52
CA ALA A 154 1.44 10.57 -5.51
C ALA A 154 0.81 9.32 -4.87
N LEU A 155 0.66 8.22 -5.61
CA LEU A 155 0.01 6.98 -5.15
C LEU A 155 0.90 6.10 -4.26
N PHE A 156 2.21 6.34 -4.21
CA PHE A 156 3.08 5.69 -3.24
C PHE A 156 2.95 6.34 -1.87
N VAL A 157 2.64 5.52 -0.86
CA VAL A 157 2.43 5.96 0.51
C VAL A 157 3.50 5.31 1.40
N PRO A 158 4.21 6.07 2.25
CA PRO A 158 5.12 5.49 3.23
C PRO A 158 4.38 4.57 4.21
N ILE A 159 5.07 3.54 4.72
CA ILE A 159 4.52 2.59 5.71
C ILE A 159 3.92 3.35 6.91
N LEU A 160 4.69 4.31 7.44
CA LEU A 160 4.25 5.21 8.49
C LEU A 160 3.70 6.47 7.83
N HIS A 161 2.38 6.54 7.73
CA HIS A 161 1.67 7.70 7.22
C HIS A 161 0.47 8.00 8.11
N ASP A 162 -0.18 9.10 7.77
CA ASP A 162 -1.39 9.50 8.45
C ASP A 162 -2.49 9.87 7.45
N GLU A 163 -3.72 9.97 7.94
CA GLU A 163 -4.91 10.21 7.10
C GLU A 163 -4.83 11.54 6.31
N HIS A 164 -4.14 12.56 6.83
CA HIS A 164 -3.97 13.83 6.13
C HIS A 164 -3.04 13.68 4.93
N LEU A 165 -1.94 12.93 5.08
CA LEU A 165 -1.04 12.63 3.96
C LEU A 165 -1.77 11.85 2.86
N MET A 166 -2.59 10.86 3.23
CA MET A 166 -3.41 10.10 2.27
C MET A 166 -4.37 11.02 1.50
N LYS A 167 -5.10 11.89 2.19
CA LYS A 167 -6.02 12.86 1.56
C LYS A 167 -5.28 13.80 0.61
N ASN A 168 -4.09 14.28 0.99
CA ASN A 168 -3.29 15.17 0.14
C ASN A 168 -2.77 14.45 -1.11
N LYS A 169 -2.30 13.21 -0.95
CA LYS A 169 -1.87 12.37 -2.07
C LYS A 169 -3.01 12.08 -3.05
N GLU A 170 -4.22 11.80 -2.55
CA GLU A 170 -5.39 11.64 -3.40
C GLU A 170 -5.74 12.93 -4.14
N LYS A 171 -5.72 14.08 -3.45
CA LYS A 171 -5.94 15.39 -4.10
C LYS A 171 -4.94 15.63 -5.23
N ILE A 172 -3.66 15.37 -5.00
CA ILE A 172 -2.61 15.52 -6.02
C ILE A 172 -2.91 14.59 -7.21
N ALA A 173 -3.24 13.33 -6.95
CA ALA A 173 -3.56 12.40 -8.02
C ALA A 173 -4.76 12.87 -8.85
N ARG A 174 -5.81 13.41 -8.22
CA ARG A 174 -6.99 13.97 -8.90
C ARG A 174 -6.67 15.22 -9.73
N GLU A 175 -5.79 16.07 -9.25
CA GLU A 175 -5.34 17.28 -9.97
C GLU A 175 -4.50 16.90 -11.21
N LEU A 176 -3.66 15.87 -11.10
CA LEU A 176 -2.79 15.42 -12.19
C LEU A 176 -3.49 14.50 -13.21
N LEU A 177 -4.53 13.77 -12.81
CA LEU A 177 -5.23 12.82 -13.68
C LEU A 177 -5.74 13.44 -15.00
N PRO A 178 -6.47 14.58 -15.02
CA PRO A 178 -6.93 15.16 -16.28
C PRO A 178 -5.79 15.71 -17.15
N LEU A 179 -4.61 15.94 -16.56
CA LEU A 179 -3.43 16.42 -17.26
C LEU A 179 -2.56 15.29 -17.83
N THR A 180 -2.83 14.03 -17.48
CA THR A 180 -1.99 12.88 -17.85
C THR A 180 -2.81 11.70 -18.38
N PRO A 181 -3.59 11.88 -19.47
CA PRO A 181 -4.43 10.81 -20.00
C PRO A 181 -3.65 9.55 -20.42
N GLU A 182 -2.37 9.70 -20.77
CA GLU A 182 -1.49 8.59 -21.11
C GLU A 182 -1.26 7.61 -19.95
N ILE A 183 -1.56 7.99 -18.70
CA ILE A 183 -1.40 7.13 -17.52
C ILE A 183 -2.14 5.78 -17.65
N PHE A 184 -3.24 5.74 -18.40
CA PHE A 184 -4.00 4.52 -18.63
C PHE A 184 -3.31 3.54 -19.59
N SER A 185 -2.33 4.01 -20.37
CA SER A 185 -1.51 3.18 -21.26
C SER A 185 -0.13 2.85 -20.69
N LEU A 186 0.25 3.48 -19.58
CA LEU A 186 1.58 3.35 -19.00
C LEU A 186 1.65 2.27 -17.92
N SER A 187 2.86 1.73 -17.77
CA SER A 187 3.25 0.86 -16.67
C SER A 187 4.60 1.29 -16.13
N ASP A 188 4.82 1.18 -14.82
CA ASP A 188 6.12 1.45 -14.22
C ASP A 188 7.16 0.36 -14.56
N ALA A 189 8.36 0.47 -13.98
CA ALA A 189 9.45 -0.49 -14.15
C ALA A 189 9.09 -1.94 -13.75
N ASP A 190 8.09 -2.15 -12.89
CA ASP A 190 7.61 -3.48 -12.48
C ASP A 190 6.40 -3.93 -13.33
N GLY A 191 5.98 -3.12 -14.31
CA GLY A 191 4.80 -3.37 -15.12
C GLY A 191 3.49 -3.03 -14.39
N ASN A 192 3.53 -2.32 -13.27
CA ASN A 192 2.32 -1.92 -12.56
C ASN A 192 1.61 -0.80 -13.31
N THR A 193 0.35 -1.06 -13.67
CA THR A 193 -0.60 -0.04 -14.13
C THR A 193 -1.09 0.81 -12.96
N ILE A 194 -1.82 1.89 -13.25
CA ILE A 194 -2.44 2.72 -12.19
C ILE A 194 -3.34 1.90 -11.25
N LEU A 195 -4.05 0.87 -11.74
CA LEU A 195 -4.89 0.02 -10.88
C LEU A 195 -4.07 -0.83 -9.90
N HIS A 196 -2.89 -1.31 -10.30
CA HIS A 196 -1.98 -1.99 -9.37
C HIS A 196 -1.55 -1.06 -8.24
N LEU A 197 -1.18 0.19 -8.57
CA LEU A 197 -0.75 1.16 -7.57
C LEU A 197 -1.89 1.55 -6.61
N LEU A 198 -3.11 1.71 -7.14
CA LEU A 198 -4.30 1.97 -6.32
C LEU A 198 -4.64 0.77 -5.42
N ALA A 199 -4.39 -0.45 -5.88
CA ALA A 199 -4.61 -1.67 -5.11
C ALA A 199 -3.61 -1.86 -3.95
N ILE A 200 -2.48 -1.14 -3.91
CA ILE A 200 -1.52 -1.21 -2.80
C ILE A 200 -2.04 -0.45 -1.57
N ASN A 201 -2.51 0.80 -1.74
CA ASN A 201 -2.85 1.70 -0.63
C ASN A 201 -4.35 2.07 -0.54
N CYS A 202 -5.16 1.65 -1.51
CA CYS A 202 -6.59 1.93 -1.62
C CYS A 202 -6.98 3.42 -1.52
N PHE A 203 -6.83 4.15 -2.64
CA PHE A 203 -7.49 5.45 -2.82
C PHE A 203 -8.91 5.24 -3.37
N LYS A 204 -9.83 4.76 -2.52
CA LYS A 204 -11.13 4.20 -2.91
C LYS A 204 -11.89 5.04 -3.94
N GLN A 205 -12.09 6.33 -3.69
CA GLN A 205 -12.87 7.17 -4.60
C GLN A 205 -12.20 7.35 -5.98
N LEU A 206 -10.86 7.36 -6.03
CA LEU A 206 -10.11 7.45 -7.28
C LEU A 206 -10.14 6.10 -8.02
N LEU A 207 -10.05 4.99 -7.27
CA LEU A 207 -10.21 3.64 -7.81
C LEU A 207 -11.60 3.44 -8.43
N ASP A 208 -12.66 3.77 -7.69
CA ASP A 208 -14.05 3.69 -8.17
C ASP A 208 -14.22 4.45 -9.50
N GLN A 209 -13.68 5.69 -9.56
CA GLN A 209 -13.73 6.52 -10.75
C GLN A 209 -12.99 5.91 -11.95
N ILE A 210 -11.78 5.39 -11.74
CA ILE A 210 -10.97 4.82 -12.83
C ILE A 210 -11.57 3.49 -13.30
N VAL A 211 -12.02 2.62 -12.39
CA VAL A 211 -12.68 1.36 -12.76
C VAL A 211 -13.96 1.61 -13.56
N ALA A 212 -14.74 2.63 -13.20
CA ALA A 212 -15.95 2.99 -13.94
C ALA A 212 -15.68 3.47 -15.38
N SER A 213 -14.51 4.04 -15.64
CA SER A 213 -14.15 4.63 -16.94
C SER A 213 -13.20 3.78 -17.78
N ASN A 214 -12.37 2.96 -17.14
CA ASN A 214 -11.29 2.16 -17.73
C ASN A 214 -11.21 0.76 -17.06
N PRO A 215 -12.30 -0.05 -17.11
CA PRO A 215 -12.35 -1.37 -16.45
C PRO A 215 -11.36 -2.38 -17.05
N GLU A 216 -10.96 -2.20 -18.30
CA GLU A 216 -10.00 -3.07 -19.01
C GLU A 216 -8.62 -3.13 -18.33
N LEU A 217 -8.26 -2.09 -17.55
CA LEU A 217 -7.01 -2.05 -16.79
C LEU A 217 -6.93 -3.14 -15.72
N ALA A 218 -8.07 -3.69 -15.28
CA ALA A 218 -8.11 -4.79 -14.31
C ALA A 218 -7.56 -6.11 -14.89
N PHE A 219 -7.49 -6.21 -16.23
CA PHE A 219 -7.08 -7.41 -16.97
C PHE A 219 -5.64 -7.33 -17.48
N ILE A 220 -4.84 -6.39 -16.98
CA ILE A 220 -3.42 -6.26 -17.34
C ILE A 220 -2.58 -6.89 -16.24
N LYS A 221 -1.68 -7.81 -16.62
CA LYS A 221 -0.68 -8.37 -15.70
C LYS A 221 0.54 -7.45 -15.61
N ASN A 222 1.12 -7.33 -14.41
CA ASN A 222 2.45 -6.75 -14.24
C ASN A 222 3.56 -7.78 -14.60
N ARG A 223 4.83 -7.41 -14.41
CA ARG A 223 5.98 -8.31 -14.72
C ARG A 223 6.09 -9.52 -13.81
N ALA A 224 5.45 -9.49 -12.64
CA ALA A 224 5.32 -10.65 -11.75
C ALA A 224 4.12 -11.54 -12.11
N PHE A 225 3.47 -11.30 -13.27
CA PHE A 225 2.31 -12.04 -13.75
C PHE A 225 1.08 -11.97 -12.83
N VAL A 226 1.00 -10.97 -11.97
CA VAL A 226 -0.15 -10.70 -11.11
C VAL A 226 -1.01 -9.57 -11.69
N TYR A 227 -2.29 -9.56 -11.29
CA TYR A 227 -3.28 -8.56 -11.69
C TYR A 227 -3.58 -7.62 -10.50
N PRO A 228 -4.23 -6.46 -10.73
CA PRO A 228 -4.60 -5.55 -9.64
C PRO A 228 -5.39 -6.22 -8.50
N VAL A 229 -6.26 -7.19 -8.83
CA VAL A 229 -7.04 -7.93 -7.83
C VAL A 229 -6.16 -8.75 -6.87
N HIS A 230 -5.09 -9.36 -7.38
CA HIS A 230 -4.11 -10.07 -6.56
C HIS A 230 -3.31 -9.10 -5.69
N THR A 231 -2.91 -7.95 -6.26
CA THR A 231 -2.23 -6.88 -5.52
C THR A 231 -3.07 -6.35 -4.37
N ALA A 232 -4.38 -6.16 -4.58
CA ALA A 232 -5.31 -5.74 -3.53
C ALA A 232 -5.33 -6.75 -2.37
N ILE A 233 -5.29 -8.05 -2.70
CA ILE A 233 -5.28 -9.11 -1.70
C ILE A 233 -3.99 -9.14 -0.89
N LEU A 234 -2.84 -9.08 -1.56
CA LEU A 234 -1.52 -9.08 -0.91
C LEU A 234 -1.37 -7.89 0.06
N ASN A 235 -1.98 -6.75 -0.27
CA ASN A 235 -1.93 -5.55 0.57
C ASN A 235 -3.14 -5.42 1.52
N ARG A 236 -3.98 -6.46 1.62
CA ARG A 236 -5.17 -6.52 2.50
C ARG A 236 -6.13 -5.35 2.31
N GLN A 237 -6.24 -4.87 1.07
CA GLN A 237 -7.13 -3.77 0.70
C GLN A 237 -8.51 -4.31 0.30
N THR A 238 -9.37 -4.58 1.28
CA THR A 238 -10.71 -5.15 1.05
C THR A 238 -11.59 -4.27 0.16
N ASP A 239 -11.54 -2.94 0.32
CA ASP A 239 -12.32 -2.03 -0.52
C ASP A 239 -11.86 -2.07 -1.98
N ALA A 240 -10.54 -2.12 -2.21
CA ALA A 240 -10.00 -2.26 -3.56
C ALA A 240 -10.36 -3.61 -4.18
N LEU A 241 -10.28 -4.69 -3.39
CA LEU A 241 -10.72 -6.03 -3.79
C LEU A 241 -12.18 -6.01 -4.25
N ASN A 242 -13.09 -5.47 -3.44
CA ASN A 242 -14.53 -5.44 -3.75
C ASN A 242 -14.83 -4.62 -5.00
N THR A 243 -14.14 -3.49 -5.17
CA THR A 243 -14.27 -2.66 -6.37
C THR A 243 -13.83 -3.42 -7.61
N LEU A 244 -12.70 -4.13 -7.55
CA LEU A 244 -12.18 -4.92 -8.66
C LEU A 244 -13.05 -6.15 -8.97
N LEU A 245 -13.54 -6.86 -7.95
CA LEU A 245 -14.44 -8.02 -8.12
C LEU A 245 -15.80 -7.65 -8.70
N SER A 246 -16.21 -6.38 -8.62
CA SER A 246 -17.43 -5.91 -9.29
C SER A 246 -17.34 -5.99 -10.81
N ILE A 247 -16.13 -6.09 -11.37
CA ILE A 247 -15.89 -6.22 -12.81
C ILE A 247 -16.02 -7.69 -13.20
N LYS A 248 -16.93 -7.99 -14.13
CA LYS A 248 -17.17 -9.35 -14.62
C LYS A 248 -15.89 -10.00 -15.15
N GLY A 249 -15.60 -11.22 -14.68
CA GLY A 249 -14.44 -12.01 -15.09
C GLY A 249 -13.17 -11.79 -14.27
N VAL A 250 -13.12 -10.75 -13.40
CA VAL A 250 -11.95 -10.50 -12.56
C VAL A 250 -11.70 -11.60 -11.52
N SER A 251 -12.78 -12.25 -11.03
CA SER A 251 -12.68 -13.37 -10.09
C SER A 251 -12.04 -14.64 -10.67
N GLU A 252 -11.89 -14.72 -12.00
CA GLU A 252 -11.35 -15.86 -12.74
C GLU A 252 -9.94 -15.60 -13.29
N LEU A 253 -9.34 -14.46 -12.94
CA LEU A 253 -8.01 -14.09 -13.42
C LEU A 253 -6.93 -14.91 -12.70
N ALA A 254 -6.24 -15.75 -13.45
CA ALA A 254 -5.17 -16.59 -12.91
C ALA A 254 -3.78 -15.95 -13.08
N ASP A 255 -2.98 -15.92 -12.03
CA ASP A 255 -1.60 -15.41 -12.06
C ASP A 255 -0.64 -16.33 -12.87
N GLY A 256 0.68 -16.19 -12.69
CA GLY A 256 1.68 -17.06 -13.34
C GLY A 256 1.65 -18.53 -12.88
N HIS A 257 1.04 -18.84 -11.73
CA HIS A 257 0.94 -20.17 -11.13
C HIS A 257 -0.49 -20.73 -11.19
N ALA A 258 -1.31 -20.18 -12.08
CA ALA A 258 -2.74 -20.46 -12.15
C ALA A 258 -3.51 -20.18 -10.84
N CYS A 259 -2.95 -19.40 -9.91
CA CYS A 259 -3.64 -19.00 -8.69
C CYS A 259 -4.66 -17.90 -9.03
N LEU A 260 -5.93 -18.19 -8.79
CA LEU A 260 -7.04 -17.23 -8.82
C LEU A 260 -7.05 -16.30 -7.58
N PRO A 261 -7.82 -15.20 -7.59
CA PRO A 261 -7.97 -14.31 -6.43
C PRO A 261 -8.40 -15.06 -5.17
N LEU A 262 -9.27 -16.08 -5.30
CA LEU A 262 -9.68 -16.89 -4.15
C LEU A 262 -8.51 -17.68 -3.52
N HIS A 263 -7.54 -18.15 -4.30
CA HIS A 263 -6.31 -18.78 -3.77
C HIS A 263 -5.48 -17.77 -2.97
N TYR A 264 -5.33 -16.55 -3.50
CA TYR A 264 -4.63 -15.47 -2.82
C TYR A 264 -5.34 -15.07 -1.51
N ALA A 265 -6.66 -14.95 -1.53
CA ALA A 265 -7.45 -14.59 -0.36
C ALA A 265 -7.34 -15.67 0.72
N ALA A 266 -7.39 -16.94 0.32
CA ALA A 266 -7.20 -18.08 1.20
C ALA A 266 -5.80 -18.09 1.85
N ARG A 267 -4.77 -17.77 1.08
CA ARG A 267 -3.38 -17.83 1.53
C ARG A 267 -2.93 -16.62 2.34
N TYR A 268 -3.30 -15.42 1.92
CA TYR A 268 -2.75 -14.16 2.42
C TYR A 268 -3.79 -13.19 3.00
N GLY A 269 -5.07 -13.39 2.66
CA GLY A 269 -6.16 -12.49 2.99
C GLY A 269 -6.82 -12.75 4.34
N THR A 270 -7.85 -11.95 4.63
CA THR A 270 -8.73 -12.12 5.80
C THR A 270 -9.96 -12.95 5.44
N ALA A 271 -10.69 -13.44 6.44
CA ALA A 271 -11.97 -14.14 6.22
C ALA A 271 -12.98 -13.30 5.41
N ALA A 272 -12.99 -11.97 5.57
CA ALA A 272 -13.85 -11.08 4.78
C ALA A 272 -13.48 -11.05 3.29
N MET A 273 -12.18 -11.10 2.98
CA MET A 273 -11.68 -11.14 1.61
C MET A 273 -11.97 -12.49 0.95
N VAL A 274 -11.84 -13.59 1.71
CA VAL A 274 -12.26 -14.93 1.28
C VAL A 274 -13.74 -14.95 0.95
N GLN A 275 -14.59 -14.42 1.84
CA GLN A 275 -16.02 -14.31 1.59
C GLN A 275 -16.32 -13.54 0.29
N SER A 276 -15.71 -12.36 0.11
CA SER A 276 -15.90 -11.54 -1.07
C SER A 276 -15.49 -12.27 -2.36
N CYS A 277 -14.38 -13.02 -2.32
CA CYS A 277 -13.94 -13.84 -3.46
C CYS A 277 -14.87 -15.05 -3.71
N CYS A 278 -15.42 -15.68 -2.67
CA CYS A 278 -16.38 -16.78 -2.80
C CYS A 278 -17.69 -16.30 -3.44
N GLU A 279 -18.17 -15.12 -3.06
CA GLU A 279 -19.39 -14.53 -3.63
C GLU A 279 -19.21 -14.15 -5.11
N ALA A 280 -17.98 -13.83 -5.54
CA ALA A 280 -17.68 -13.43 -6.91
C ALA A 280 -17.24 -14.59 -7.83
N THR A 281 -16.77 -15.72 -7.30
CA THR A 281 -16.26 -16.84 -8.11
C THR A 281 -17.38 -17.79 -8.55
N PRO A 282 -17.34 -18.33 -9.78
CA PRO A 282 -18.24 -19.41 -10.17
C PRO A 282 -17.83 -20.79 -9.60
N ASN A 283 -16.57 -20.95 -9.17
CA ASN A 283 -16.06 -22.22 -8.65
C ASN A 283 -15.12 -22.01 -7.43
N ILE A 284 -15.57 -22.47 -6.27
CA ILE A 284 -14.81 -22.39 -5.00
C ILE A 284 -13.68 -23.45 -4.95
N ASN A 285 -13.85 -24.58 -5.65
CA ASN A 285 -12.89 -25.68 -5.72
C ASN A 285 -12.05 -25.63 -7.01
N CYS A 286 -11.74 -24.43 -7.48
CA CYS A 286 -10.79 -24.22 -8.58
C CYS A 286 -9.40 -24.76 -8.22
N LEU A 287 -8.58 -25.11 -9.21
CA LEU A 287 -7.25 -25.67 -9.01
C LEU A 287 -6.17 -24.72 -9.53
N ASP A 288 -5.08 -24.59 -8.78
CA ASP A 288 -3.85 -23.93 -9.24
C ASP A 288 -2.91 -24.90 -10.00
N SER A 289 -1.69 -24.46 -10.33
CA SER A 289 -0.72 -25.27 -11.08
C SER A 289 -0.21 -26.50 -10.32
N GLU A 290 -0.40 -26.57 -9.00
CA GLU A 290 -0.01 -27.70 -8.14
C GLU A 290 -1.23 -28.57 -7.78
N GLY A 291 -2.38 -28.32 -8.40
CA GLY A 291 -3.62 -29.03 -8.12
C GLY A 291 -4.24 -28.64 -6.78
N ARG A 292 -3.82 -27.52 -6.17
CA ARG A 292 -4.36 -27.09 -4.89
C ARG A 292 -5.65 -26.31 -5.10
N THR A 293 -6.64 -26.57 -4.28
CA THR A 293 -7.80 -25.70 -4.12
C THR A 293 -7.46 -24.49 -3.24
N PRO A 294 -8.30 -23.45 -3.22
CA PRO A 294 -8.16 -22.39 -2.24
C PRO A 294 -8.18 -22.91 -0.80
N LEU A 295 -8.96 -23.95 -0.51
CA LEU A 295 -9.02 -24.58 0.81
C LEU A 295 -7.67 -25.21 1.19
N LEU A 296 -7.01 -25.90 0.26
CA LEU A 296 -5.66 -26.41 0.45
C LEU A 296 -4.64 -25.26 0.60
N SER A 297 -4.79 -24.16 -0.14
CA SER A 297 -3.93 -22.97 -0.01
C SER A 297 -4.03 -22.33 1.38
N ALA A 298 -5.22 -22.27 1.98
CA ALA A 298 -5.40 -21.81 3.36
C ALA A 298 -4.70 -22.74 4.36
N ALA A 299 -4.82 -24.06 4.18
CA ALA A 299 -4.14 -25.04 5.03
C ALA A 299 -2.62 -24.91 4.94
N TYR A 300 -2.06 -24.76 3.73
CA TYR A 300 -0.62 -24.60 3.52
C TYR A 300 -0.03 -23.35 4.19
N ALA A 301 -0.83 -22.29 4.32
CA ALA A 301 -0.40 -21.03 4.92
C ALA A 301 -0.79 -20.87 6.39
N ASP A 302 -1.31 -21.92 7.03
CA ASP A 302 -1.82 -21.84 8.41
C ASP A 302 -2.84 -20.71 8.61
N ASN A 303 -3.72 -20.52 7.61
CA ASN A 303 -4.78 -19.53 7.68
C ASN A 303 -6.09 -20.19 8.10
N LEU A 304 -6.18 -20.56 9.39
CA LEU A 304 -7.34 -21.27 9.93
C LEU A 304 -8.66 -20.49 9.76
N ASP A 305 -8.63 -19.16 9.84
CA ASP A 305 -9.82 -18.33 9.65
C ASP A 305 -10.32 -18.37 8.20
N ALA A 306 -9.40 -18.29 7.22
CA ALA A 306 -9.75 -18.47 5.81
C ALA A 306 -10.27 -19.88 5.54
N LEU A 307 -9.64 -20.92 6.11
CA LEU A 307 -10.07 -22.31 5.98
C LEU A 307 -11.51 -22.49 6.49
N LYS A 308 -11.80 -22.02 7.70
CA LYS A 308 -13.16 -22.05 8.29
C LYS A 308 -14.17 -21.32 7.40
N MET A 309 -13.80 -20.14 6.88
CA MET A 309 -14.68 -19.38 5.99
C MET A 309 -14.94 -20.13 4.67
N LEU A 310 -13.93 -20.74 4.06
CA LEU A 310 -14.11 -21.54 2.83
C LEU A 310 -15.05 -22.73 3.05
N ILE A 311 -14.89 -23.46 4.17
CA ILE A 311 -15.82 -24.55 4.53
C ILE A 311 -17.24 -24.02 4.70
N LYS A 312 -17.41 -22.88 5.39
CA LYS A 312 -18.72 -22.23 5.54
C LYS A 312 -19.35 -21.86 4.19
N GLN A 313 -18.53 -21.46 3.21
CA GLN A 313 -18.96 -21.12 1.85
C GLN A 313 -19.14 -22.34 0.93
N GLY A 314 -18.95 -23.57 1.44
CA GLY A 314 -19.20 -24.80 0.68
C GLY A 314 -18.01 -25.35 -0.10
N ALA A 315 -16.78 -24.97 0.26
CA ALA A 315 -15.58 -25.63 -0.26
C ALA A 315 -15.58 -27.12 0.12
N ASP A 316 -15.14 -28.00 -0.79
CA ASP A 316 -15.09 -29.43 -0.54
C ASP A 316 -13.82 -29.79 0.25
N PRO A 317 -13.94 -30.23 1.52
CA PRO A 317 -12.79 -30.61 2.34
C PRO A 317 -12.07 -31.87 1.87
N LYS A 318 -12.69 -32.67 0.99
CA LYS A 318 -12.13 -33.94 0.51
C LYS A 318 -11.15 -33.76 -0.65
N CYS A 319 -11.08 -32.57 -1.24
CA CYS A 319 -10.12 -32.29 -2.30
C CYS A 319 -8.68 -32.48 -1.80
N ALA A 320 -7.83 -32.94 -2.72
CA ALA A 320 -6.43 -33.18 -2.49
C ALA A 320 -5.61 -32.56 -3.62
N ASP A 321 -4.37 -32.20 -3.33
CA ASP A 321 -3.42 -31.74 -4.34
C ASP A 321 -2.90 -32.91 -5.21
N TYR A 322 -1.97 -32.63 -6.13
CA TYR A 322 -1.39 -33.68 -6.97
C TYR A 322 -0.55 -34.73 -6.22
N GLN A 323 -0.19 -34.48 -4.95
CA GLN A 323 0.47 -35.45 -4.08
C GLN A 323 -0.55 -36.28 -3.29
N GLY A 324 -1.86 -36.02 -3.45
CA GLY A 324 -2.93 -36.63 -2.67
C GLY A 324 -3.07 -36.03 -1.26
N PHE A 325 -2.43 -34.90 -0.98
CA PHE A 325 -2.51 -34.27 0.34
C PHE A 325 -3.82 -33.50 0.48
N THR A 326 -4.59 -33.90 1.49
CA THR A 326 -5.81 -33.20 1.92
C THR A 326 -5.46 -32.18 3.00
N ILE A 327 -6.41 -31.31 3.40
CA ILE A 327 -6.16 -30.33 4.47
C ILE A 327 -5.67 -30.97 5.78
N LEU A 328 -6.09 -32.20 6.09
CA LEU A 328 -5.64 -32.91 7.29
C LEU A 328 -4.20 -33.41 7.16
N HIS A 329 -3.81 -33.92 5.99
CA HIS A 329 -2.41 -34.30 5.73
C HIS A 329 -1.48 -33.10 5.91
N ILE A 330 -1.87 -31.94 5.37
CA ILE A 330 -1.11 -30.69 5.44
C ILE A 330 -0.98 -30.24 6.91
N ALA A 331 -2.09 -30.13 7.64
CA ALA A 331 -2.10 -29.67 9.03
C ALA A 331 -1.23 -30.55 9.94
N VAL A 332 -1.30 -31.88 9.77
CA VAL A 332 -0.47 -32.83 10.53
C VAL A 332 1.00 -32.71 10.15
N ASN A 333 1.32 -32.62 8.86
CA ASN A 333 2.71 -32.51 8.41
C ASN A 333 3.37 -31.20 8.89
N GLN A 334 2.59 -30.12 9.04
CA GLN A 334 3.05 -28.84 9.58
C GLN A 334 3.05 -28.78 11.13
N LYS A 335 2.58 -29.84 11.82
CA LYS A 335 2.43 -29.89 13.28
C LYS A 335 1.49 -28.82 13.85
N ASN A 336 0.46 -28.46 13.09
CA ASN A 336 -0.49 -27.44 13.47
C ASN A 336 -1.65 -28.02 14.30
N GLU A 337 -1.46 -28.11 15.61
CA GLU A 337 -2.43 -28.73 16.52
C GLU A 337 -3.81 -28.07 16.45
N ALA A 338 -3.88 -26.73 16.40
CA ALA A 338 -5.16 -26.01 16.36
C ALA A 338 -5.98 -26.35 15.12
N MET A 339 -5.34 -26.41 13.95
CA MET A 339 -6.00 -26.79 12.71
C MET A 339 -6.37 -28.27 12.70
N VAL A 340 -5.50 -29.17 13.20
CA VAL A 340 -5.81 -30.60 13.32
C VAL A 340 -7.03 -30.82 14.23
N HIS A 341 -7.06 -30.22 15.42
CA HIS A 341 -8.20 -30.31 16.33
C HIS A 341 -9.49 -29.86 15.65
N TRP A 342 -9.47 -28.67 15.05
CA TRP A 342 -10.65 -28.17 14.36
C TRP A 342 -11.12 -29.10 13.22
N ILE A 343 -10.19 -29.63 12.41
CA ILE A 343 -10.51 -30.56 11.32
C ILE A 343 -11.07 -31.88 11.88
N VAL A 344 -10.47 -32.45 12.92
CA VAL A 344 -10.95 -33.72 13.51
C VAL A 344 -12.35 -33.56 14.09
N ASP A 345 -12.61 -32.46 14.77
CA ASP A 345 -13.91 -32.17 15.42
C ASP A 345 -15.04 -31.95 14.41
N HIS A 346 -14.74 -31.38 13.24
CA HIS A 346 -15.77 -30.97 12.26
C HIS A 346 -15.80 -31.84 10.99
N LEU A 347 -14.70 -32.52 10.66
CA LEU A 347 -14.44 -33.20 9.39
C LEU A 347 -13.76 -34.56 9.61
N SER A 348 -14.22 -35.33 10.60
CA SER A 348 -13.62 -36.60 11.04
C SER A 348 -13.38 -37.61 9.91
N ALA A 349 -14.18 -37.57 8.84
CA ALA A 349 -14.04 -38.43 7.66
C ALA A 349 -12.69 -38.28 6.93
N LEU A 350 -11.98 -37.15 7.08
CA LEU A 350 -10.67 -36.94 6.44
C LEU A 350 -9.55 -37.79 7.05
N GLN A 351 -9.73 -38.32 8.26
CA GLN A 351 -8.71 -39.16 8.93
C GLN A 351 -8.41 -40.45 8.17
N GLU A 352 -9.38 -40.94 7.41
CA GLU A 352 -9.30 -42.19 6.67
C GLU A 352 -8.79 -42.01 5.23
N GLN A 353 -8.67 -40.77 4.75
CA GLN A 353 -8.15 -40.50 3.41
C GLN A 353 -6.66 -40.80 3.34
N VAL A 354 -6.20 -41.24 2.17
CA VAL A 354 -4.80 -41.53 1.88
C VAL A 354 -4.26 -40.60 0.82
N ASP A 355 -2.97 -40.29 0.91
CA ASP A 355 -2.24 -39.60 -0.14
C ASP A 355 -1.89 -40.53 -1.32
N ALA A 356 -1.15 -40.01 -2.31
CA ALA A 356 -0.72 -40.77 -3.48
C ALA A 356 0.23 -41.95 -3.17
N ASN A 357 0.73 -42.08 -1.92
CA ASN A 357 1.60 -43.14 -1.44
C ASN A 357 0.92 -44.07 -0.42
N ASP A 358 -0.42 -44.08 -0.41
CA ASP A 358 -1.27 -44.83 0.52
C ASP A 358 -1.02 -44.49 1.99
N LYS A 359 -0.57 -43.26 2.29
CA LYS A 359 -0.33 -42.80 3.67
C LYS A 359 -1.52 -41.98 4.15
N LYS A 360 -2.09 -42.39 5.29
CA LYS A 360 -3.07 -41.60 6.05
C LYS A 360 -2.39 -40.46 6.81
N PRO A 361 -3.12 -39.42 7.26
CA PRO A 361 -2.54 -38.33 8.04
C PRO A 361 -1.77 -38.78 9.29
N VAL A 362 -2.25 -39.82 9.99
CA VAL A 362 -1.58 -40.38 11.18
C VAL A 362 -0.15 -40.89 10.91
N TYR A 363 0.16 -41.29 9.66
CA TYR A 363 1.52 -41.66 9.28
C TYR A 363 2.48 -40.47 9.44
N TYR A 364 2.06 -39.28 9.02
CA TYR A 364 2.86 -38.06 9.12
C TYR A 364 3.04 -37.62 10.58
N ALA A 365 2.03 -37.81 11.43
CA ALA A 365 2.14 -37.56 12.87
C ALA A 365 3.26 -38.40 13.50
N LYS A 366 3.30 -39.70 13.16
CA LYS A 366 4.35 -40.63 13.62
C LYS A 366 5.72 -40.29 13.04
N LYS A 367 5.80 -40.05 11.74
CA LYS A 367 7.04 -39.68 11.03
C LYS A 367 7.68 -38.43 11.64
N ASN A 368 6.86 -37.49 12.09
CA ASN A 368 7.30 -36.20 12.62
C ASN A 368 7.43 -36.17 14.16
N ASP A 369 7.27 -37.30 14.85
CA ASP A 369 7.25 -37.45 16.33
C ASP A 369 6.27 -36.48 17.03
N SER A 370 5.07 -36.31 16.45
CA SER A 370 4.04 -35.40 16.95
C SER A 370 3.04 -36.15 17.83
N ARG A 371 3.46 -36.52 19.04
CA ARG A 371 2.73 -37.41 19.95
C ARG A 371 1.30 -36.95 20.28
N GLY A 372 1.07 -35.65 20.46
CA GLY A 372 -0.28 -35.10 20.72
C GLY A 372 -1.22 -35.34 19.53
N ILE A 373 -0.79 -34.94 18.33
CA ILE A 373 -1.52 -35.16 17.08
C ILE A 373 -1.72 -36.66 16.80
N GLU A 374 -0.70 -37.51 17.06
CA GLU A 374 -0.84 -38.95 16.91
C GLU A 374 -1.92 -39.51 17.86
N ALA A 375 -1.93 -39.09 19.12
CA ALA A 375 -2.92 -39.53 20.11
C ALA A 375 -4.33 -39.11 19.70
N LEU A 376 -4.50 -37.88 19.25
CA LEU A 376 -5.76 -37.33 18.73
C LEU A 376 -6.29 -38.15 17.55
N LEU A 377 -5.46 -38.38 16.53
CA LEU A 377 -5.85 -39.15 15.33
C LEU A 377 -6.01 -40.65 15.57
N SER A 378 -5.40 -41.19 16.62
CA SER A 378 -5.55 -42.60 16.99
C SER A 378 -6.75 -42.85 17.91
N GLY A 379 -7.54 -41.82 18.23
CA GLY A 379 -8.67 -41.91 19.16
C GLY A 379 -8.26 -42.18 20.62
N LYS A 380 -6.99 -41.96 20.97
CA LYS A 380 -6.45 -42.16 22.33
C LYS A 380 -6.65 -40.94 23.24
N ASP A 381 -7.17 -39.84 22.70
CA ASP A 381 -7.42 -38.58 23.40
C ASP A 381 -8.90 -38.36 23.77
N ALA A 382 -9.65 -39.43 24.01
CA ALA A 382 -11.08 -39.40 24.36
C ALA A 382 -11.39 -38.82 25.77
N ASN A 383 -10.51 -37.98 26.33
CA ASN A 383 -10.59 -37.46 27.71
C ASN A 383 -10.47 -35.94 27.82
N HIS A 384 -11.11 -35.15 26.94
CA HIS A 384 -11.53 -33.79 27.33
C HIS A 384 -12.60 -33.17 26.41
N PHE A 385 -13.88 -33.36 26.75
CA PHE A 385 -14.90 -32.35 26.48
C PHE A 385 -15.96 -32.37 27.59
N PRO A 386 -16.07 -31.33 28.43
CA PRO A 386 -17.34 -30.99 29.06
C PRO A 386 -18.22 -30.32 28.00
N THR A 387 -19.43 -30.85 27.83
CA THR A 387 -20.49 -30.22 27.02
C THR A 387 -20.87 -28.85 27.61
N PRO A 388 -21.12 -27.81 26.80
CA PRO A 388 -21.75 -26.60 27.28
C PRO A 388 -23.23 -26.89 27.58
N ARG A 389 -23.69 -26.49 28.78
CA ARG A 389 -25.12 -26.38 29.11
C ARG A 389 -25.69 -25.07 28.60
#